data_AF-A0A6P0PQJ3-F1
#
_entry.id   AF-A0A6P0PQJ3-F1
#
_cell.length_a   1.000
_cell.length_b   1.000
_cell.length_c   1.000
_cell.angle_alpha   90.00
_cell.angle_beta   90.00
_cell.angle_gamma   90.00
#
_symmetry.space_group_name_H-M   'P 1'
#
loop_
_entity.id
_entity.type
_entity.pdbx_description
1 polymer ?
#
loop_
_entity_poly.entity_id
_entity_poly.type
_entity_poly.pdbx_seq_one_letter_code
_entity_poly.pdbx_strand_id
1 'polypeptide(L)'
;MQFVNGLHFRNLRGDVFGGLTAAIVALPLALAFGVSSGAGAIHGLYGAVFVGLFAALFGGTPSQISGPTGPMTVVMATVFTALVAKNPDTGLAMAFTVVMLGGIFQILFGLLRLGKYITLMPYTVISGFMSGIGVIILLLQIGPFFGHPSSANVVQSVLDFPRFVANPHFAATGLAILTLVIMFGSPRRLNRLIPSPLLALIVCTLISVVFFGDLPDSELRRIGEIPTGL
;
A
#
# COMPACT_ATOMS: atom_id res chain seq x y z
N MET A 1 -4.86 -34.22 5.71
CA MET A 1 -4.45 -32.95 5.09
C MET A 1 -4.03 -32.03 6.21
N GLN A 2 -2.78 -31.55 6.22
CA GLN A 2 -2.34 -30.60 7.23
C GLN A 2 -2.90 -29.24 6.83
N PHE A 3 -3.90 -28.74 7.58
CA PHE A 3 -4.61 -27.50 7.23
C PHE A 3 -3.74 -26.23 7.42
N VAL A 4 -2.69 -26.33 8.24
CA VAL A 4 -1.72 -25.26 8.49
C VAL A 4 -0.34 -25.78 8.11
N ASN A 5 0.29 -25.15 7.12
CA ASN A 5 1.59 -25.56 6.62
C ASN A 5 2.71 -24.80 7.33
N GLY A 6 3.76 -25.51 7.76
CA GLY A 6 4.97 -24.89 8.32
C GLY A 6 4.89 -24.35 9.75
N LEU A 7 3.75 -24.45 10.44
CA LEU A 7 3.64 -23.99 11.83
C LEU A 7 4.27 -25.01 12.80
N HIS A 8 5.40 -24.64 13.40
CA HIS A 8 6.10 -25.44 14.40
C HIS A 8 6.89 -24.55 15.38
N PHE A 9 7.21 -25.06 16.56
CA PHE A 9 7.96 -24.29 17.57
C PHE A 9 9.49 -24.41 17.46
N ARG A 10 10.00 -25.11 16.43
CA ARG A 10 11.45 -25.35 16.26
C ARG A 10 12.25 -24.10 15.85
N ASN A 11 11.58 -23.08 15.28
CA ASN A 11 12.22 -21.85 14.79
C ASN A 11 11.66 -20.58 15.46
N LEU A 12 11.10 -20.69 16.67
CA LEU A 12 10.45 -19.60 17.41
C LEU A 12 11.22 -18.26 17.36
N ARG A 13 12.53 -18.30 17.62
CA ARG A 13 13.37 -17.10 17.57
C ARG A 13 13.37 -16.49 16.17
N GLY A 14 13.63 -17.28 15.14
CA GLY A 14 13.65 -16.82 13.75
C GLY A 14 12.29 -16.29 13.30
N ASP A 15 11.22 -17.00 13.64
CA ASP A 15 9.85 -16.64 13.25
C ASP A 15 9.38 -15.34 13.91
N VAL A 16 9.71 -15.13 15.20
CA VAL A 16 9.37 -13.89 15.91
C VAL A 16 10.15 -12.70 15.35
N PHE A 17 11.48 -12.82 15.17
CA PHE A 17 12.28 -11.71 14.62
C PHE A 17 11.93 -11.41 13.15
N GLY A 18 11.67 -12.46 12.36
CA GLY A 18 11.25 -12.34 10.97
C GLY A 18 9.87 -11.68 10.85
N GLY A 19 8.90 -12.13 11.64
CA GLY A 19 7.55 -11.55 11.70
C GLY A 19 7.56 -10.10 12.16
N LEU A 20 8.36 -9.76 13.19
CA LEU A 20 8.51 -8.39 13.65
C LEU A 20 9.12 -7.49 12.56
N THR A 21 10.17 -7.95 11.89
CA THR A 21 10.81 -7.21 10.80
C THR A 21 9.84 -7.01 9.63
N ALA A 22 9.09 -8.06 9.26
CA ALA A 22 8.06 -8.00 8.24
C ALA A 22 6.98 -6.98 8.58
N ALA A 23 6.47 -6.98 9.81
CA ALA A 23 5.45 -6.02 10.28
C ALA A 23 5.95 -4.58 10.20
N ILE A 24 7.18 -4.32 10.64
CA ILE A 24 7.81 -2.99 10.60
C ILE A 24 7.94 -2.48 9.15
N VAL A 25 8.32 -3.35 8.20
CA VAL A 25 8.43 -3.00 6.78
C VAL A 25 7.05 -2.82 6.13
N ALA A 26 6.08 -3.65 6.51
CA ALA A 26 4.74 -3.64 5.93
C ALA A 26 3.91 -2.42 6.34
N LEU A 27 4.11 -1.88 7.55
CA LEU A 27 3.28 -0.80 8.10
C LEU A 27 3.26 0.46 7.20
N PRO A 28 4.40 1.08 6.82
CA PRO A 28 4.38 2.25 5.94
C PRO A 28 3.76 1.95 4.57
N LEU A 29 4.01 0.75 4.05
CA LEU A 29 3.53 0.30 2.76
C LEU A 29 2.00 0.14 2.75
N ALA A 30 1.44 -0.45 3.81
CA ALA A 30 0.02 -0.67 3.99
C ALA A 30 -0.75 0.65 4.09
N LEU A 31 -0.22 1.62 4.83
CA LEU A 31 -0.81 2.97 4.92
C LEU A 31 -0.79 3.66 3.55
N ALA A 32 0.36 3.66 2.86
CA ALA A 32 0.51 4.30 1.56
C ALA A 32 -0.43 3.69 0.50
N PHE A 33 -0.55 2.37 0.47
CA PHE A 33 -1.46 1.67 -0.45
C PHE A 33 -2.94 1.84 -0.08
N GLY A 34 -3.28 1.86 1.21
CA GLY A 34 -4.63 2.17 1.67
C GLY A 34 -5.09 3.55 1.17
N VAL A 35 -4.25 4.57 1.34
CA VAL A 35 -4.53 5.93 0.84
C VAL A 35 -4.57 5.98 -0.69
N SER A 36 -3.58 5.37 -1.36
CA SER A 36 -3.47 5.43 -2.83
C SER A 36 -4.57 4.66 -3.56
N SER A 37 -5.19 3.66 -2.92
CA SER A 37 -6.37 2.97 -3.46
C SER A 37 -7.68 3.76 -3.32
N GLY A 38 -7.68 4.88 -2.59
CA GLY A 38 -8.89 5.63 -2.27
C GLY A 38 -9.75 5.03 -1.15
N ALA A 39 -9.40 3.85 -0.63
CA ALA A 39 -10.11 3.24 0.50
C ALA A 39 -9.80 3.95 1.83
N GLY A 40 -8.60 4.50 1.98
CA GLY A 40 -8.12 5.14 3.20
C GLY A 40 -7.10 4.29 3.95
N ALA A 41 -6.29 4.96 4.79
CA ALA A 41 -5.14 4.35 5.45
C ALA A 41 -5.51 3.16 6.35
N ILE A 42 -6.61 3.28 7.11
CA ILE A 42 -7.08 2.24 8.02
C ILE A 42 -7.46 0.94 7.29
N HIS A 43 -8.11 1.04 6.14
CA HIS A 43 -8.48 -0.12 5.32
C HIS A 43 -7.26 -0.82 4.75
N GLY A 44 -6.20 -0.08 4.41
CA GLY A 44 -4.91 -0.65 4.03
C GLY A 44 -4.26 -1.43 5.17
N LEU A 45 -4.31 -0.88 6.39
CA LEU A 45 -3.77 -1.53 7.59
C LEU A 45 -4.55 -2.81 7.94
N TYR A 46 -5.88 -2.75 7.97
CA TYR A 46 -6.71 -3.94 8.17
C TYR A 46 -6.51 -4.97 7.08
N GLY A 47 -6.39 -4.53 5.82
CA GLY A 47 -6.03 -5.40 4.70
C GLY A 47 -4.73 -6.14 4.95
N ALA A 48 -3.67 -5.45 5.39
CA ALA A 48 -2.39 -6.09 5.70
C ALA A 48 -2.50 -7.11 6.84
N VAL A 49 -3.22 -6.77 7.92
CA VAL A 49 -3.40 -7.66 9.08
C VAL A 49 -4.20 -8.91 8.71
N PHE A 50 -5.40 -8.75 8.15
CA PHE A 50 -6.28 -9.88 7.86
C PHE A 50 -5.75 -10.74 6.71
N VAL A 51 -5.30 -10.13 5.60
CA VAL A 51 -4.71 -10.90 4.48
C VAL A 51 -3.45 -11.62 4.96
N GLY A 52 -2.59 -10.97 5.74
CA GLY A 52 -1.39 -11.58 6.29
C GLY A 52 -1.70 -12.78 7.19
N LEU A 53 -2.63 -12.62 8.13
CA LEU A 53 -3.04 -13.68 9.06
C LEU A 53 -3.64 -14.89 8.34
N PHE A 54 -4.67 -14.66 7.50
CA PHE A 54 -5.38 -15.75 6.84
C PHE A 54 -4.51 -16.44 5.79
N ALA A 55 -3.72 -15.69 5.02
CA ALA A 55 -2.81 -16.29 4.04
C ALA A 55 -1.65 -17.04 4.70
N ALA A 56 -1.16 -16.61 5.87
CA ALA A 56 -0.13 -17.35 6.60
C ALA A 56 -0.66 -18.66 7.21
N LEU A 57 -1.90 -18.66 7.73
CA LEU A 57 -2.50 -19.85 8.34
C LEU A 57 -2.94 -20.89 7.31
N PHE A 58 -3.60 -20.45 6.23
CA PHE A 58 -4.20 -21.33 5.23
C PHE A 58 -3.39 -21.44 3.93
N GLY A 59 -2.24 -20.77 3.86
CA GLY A 59 -1.37 -20.75 2.69
C GLY A 59 -0.48 -21.99 2.52
N GLY A 60 0.14 -22.07 1.34
CA GLY A 60 1.02 -23.18 0.97
C GLY A 60 2.52 -22.93 1.24
N THR A 61 2.92 -21.70 1.58
CA THR A 61 4.33 -21.27 1.63
C THR A 61 4.69 -20.72 3.02
N PRO A 62 5.49 -21.42 3.84
CA PRO A 62 5.73 -21.06 5.24
C PRO A 62 6.31 -19.66 5.50
N SER A 63 7.15 -19.14 4.60
CA SER A 63 7.83 -17.84 4.76
C SER A 63 7.17 -16.71 3.98
N GLN A 64 5.99 -16.93 3.39
CA GLN A 64 5.33 -15.95 2.53
C GLN A 64 4.59 -14.90 3.35
N ILE A 65 4.98 -13.64 3.17
CA ILE A 65 4.26 -12.48 3.75
C ILE A 65 3.23 -12.01 2.73
N SER A 66 1.97 -11.91 3.15
CA SER A 66 0.87 -11.47 2.29
C SER A 66 0.26 -10.19 2.83
N GLY A 67 -0.17 -9.32 1.94
CA GLY A 67 -0.74 -8.02 2.27
C GLY A 67 -1.10 -7.24 1.00
N PRO A 68 -1.58 -5.98 1.13
CA PRO A 68 -1.83 -5.14 -0.02
C PRO A 68 -0.54 -4.91 -0.81
N THR A 69 -0.62 -5.03 -2.13
CA THR A 69 0.51 -4.83 -3.04
C THR A 69 0.21 -3.67 -4.00
N GLY A 70 1.24 -3.09 -4.61
CA GLY A 70 1.09 -2.02 -5.61
C GLY A 70 0.12 -2.39 -6.74
N PRO A 71 0.23 -3.57 -7.38
CA PRO A 71 -0.72 -4.01 -8.40
C PRO A 71 -2.17 -4.06 -7.92
N MET A 72 -2.41 -4.67 -6.75
CA MET A 72 -3.74 -4.73 -6.16
C MET A 72 -4.29 -3.34 -5.83
N THR A 73 -3.42 -2.45 -5.36
CA THR A 73 -3.75 -1.06 -5.01
C THR A 73 -4.22 -0.27 -6.24
N VAL A 74 -3.49 -0.38 -7.34
CA VAL A 74 -3.84 0.30 -8.60
C VAL A 74 -5.17 -0.21 -9.15
N VAL A 75 -5.40 -1.52 -9.13
CA VAL A 75 -6.68 -2.10 -9.57
C VAL A 75 -7.81 -1.69 -8.62
N MET A 76 -7.57 -1.68 -7.31
CA MET A 76 -8.59 -1.22 -6.37
C MET A 76 -8.89 0.27 -6.53
N ALA A 77 -7.90 1.12 -6.80
CA ALA A 77 -8.13 2.55 -7.07
C ALA A 77 -9.14 2.76 -8.20
N THR A 78 -9.01 2.00 -9.30
CA THR A 78 -9.95 2.11 -10.42
C THR A 78 -11.33 1.56 -10.08
N VAL A 79 -11.41 0.45 -9.33
CA VAL A 79 -12.68 -0.13 -8.86
C VAL A 79 -13.41 0.81 -7.92
N PHE A 80 -12.74 1.33 -6.89
CA PHE A 80 -13.31 2.30 -5.94
C PHE A 80 -13.81 3.54 -6.69
N THR A 81 -12.99 4.11 -7.58
CA THR A 81 -13.38 5.31 -8.33
C THR A 81 -14.61 5.07 -9.20
N ALA A 82 -14.65 3.95 -9.92
CA ALA A 82 -15.78 3.62 -10.79
C ALA A 82 -17.08 3.37 -9.99
N LEU A 83 -16.99 2.65 -8.87
CA LEU A 83 -18.17 2.27 -8.07
C LEU A 83 -18.68 3.42 -7.20
N VAL A 84 -17.79 4.20 -6.58
CA VAL A 84 -18.17 5.37 -5.77
C VAL A 84 -18.72 6.48 -6.66
N ALA A 85 -18.16 6.71 -7.85
CA ALA A 85 -18.71 7.70 -8.78
C ALA A 85 -20.12 7.34 -9.27
N LYS A 86 -20.42 6.04 -9.41
CA LYS A 86 -21.74 5.57 -9.86
C LYS A 86 -22.75 5.47 -8.71
N ASN A 87 -22.30 5.06 -7.53
CA ASN A 87 -23.13 4.88 -6.35
C ASN A 87 -22.42 5.52 -5.13
N PRO A 88 -22.61 6.82 -4.88
CA PRO A 88 -21.89 7.53 -3.81
C PRO A 88 -22.08 6.91 -2.42
N ASP A 89 -23.30 6.47 -2.09
CA ASP A 89 -23.64 5.98 -0.75
C ASP A 89 -23.18 4.53 -0.49
N THR A 90 -23.12 3.70 -1.55
CA THR A 90 -22.88 2.24 -1.42
C THR A 90 -21.65 1.75 -2.16
N GLY A 91 -21.01 2.60 -2.98
CA GLY A 91 -19.91 2.21 -3.87
C GLY A 91 -18.70 1.66 -3.13
N LEU A 92 -18.41 2.17 -1.93
CA LEU A 92 -17.34 1.66 -1.07
C LEU A 92 -17.64 0.24 -0.57
N ALA A 93 -18.86 -0.01 -0.11
CA ALA A 93 -19.29 -1.35 0.29
C ALA A 93 -19.27 -2.32 -0.90
N MET A 94 -19.72 -1.88 -2.08
CA MET A 94 -19.65 -2.66 -3.30
C MET A 94 -18.21 -3.02 -3.69
N ALA A 95 -17.25 -2.09 -3.55
CA ALA A 95 -15.85 -2.34 -3.84
C ALA A 95 -15.24 -3.38 -2.88
N PHE A 96 -15.59 -3.36 -1.58
CA PHE A 96 -15.20 -4.42 -0.66
C PHE A 96 -15.85 -5.77 -1.00
N THR A 97 -17.09 -5.78 -1.49
CA THR A 97 -17.71 -7.01 -2.03
C THR A 97 -16.91 -7.55 -3.22
N VAL A 98 -16.35 -6.71 -4.10
CA VAL A 98 -15.44 -7.15 -5.18
C VAL A 98 -14.20 -7.82 -4.61
N VAL A 99 -13.62 -7.31 -3.52
CA VAL A 99 -12.48 -7.95 -2.83
C VAL A 99 -12.88 -9.33 -2.29
N MET A 100 -14.05 -9.46 -1.66
CA MET A 100 -14.57 -10.74 -1.18
C MET A 100 -14.77 -11.74 -2.31
N LEU A 101 -15.36 -11.32 -3.43
CA LEU A 101 -15.52 -12.14 -4.64
C LEU A 101 -14.17 -12.58 -5.21
N GLY A 102 -13.17 -11.68 -5.20
CA GLY A 102 -11.79 -12.02 -5.57
C GLY A 102 -11.22 -13.16 -4.72
N GLY A 103 -11.45 -13.12 -3.40
CA GLY A 103 -11.06 -14.18 -2.48
C GLY A 103 -11.79 -15.50 -2.76
N ILE A 104 -13.09 -15.46 -3.04
CA ILE A 104 -13.88 -16.65 -3.43
C ILE A 104 -13.32 -17.27 -4.71
N PHE A 105 -13.01 -16.46 -5.73
CA PHE A 105 -12.39 -16.97 -6.96
C PHE A 105 -11.01 -17.55 -6.71
N GLN A 106 -10.19 -16.94 -5.86
CA GLN A 106 -8.88 -17.50 -5.47
C GLN A 106 -9.02 -18.87 -4.79
N ILE A 107 -9.98 -19.02 -3.88
CA ILE A 107 -10.30 -20.31 -3.23
C ILE A 107 -10.73 -21.34 -4.29
N LEU A 108 -11.63 -20.96 -5.20
CA LEU A 108 -12.10 -21.83 -6.27
C LEU A 108 -10.95 -22.29 -7.19
N PHE A 109 -10.06 -21.38 -7.58
CA PHE A 109 -8.88 -21.70 -8.38
C PHE A 109 -7.91 -22.62 -7.64
N GLY A 110 -7.77 -22.46 -6.33
CA GLY A 110 -7.02 -23.37 -5.46
C GLY A 110 -7.61 -24.79 -5.45
N LEU A 111 -8.93 -24.90 -5.26
CA LEU A 111 -9.66 -26.19 -5.26
C LEU A 111 -9.55 -26.90 -6.62
N LEU A 112 -9.66 -26.15 -7.72
CA LEU A 112 -9.50 -26.65 -9.08
C LEU A 112 -8.04 -26.91 -9.47
N ARG A 113 -7.08 -26.65 -8.57
CA ARG A 113 -5.63 -26.79 -8.78
C ARG A 113 -5.12 -26.02 -10.00
N LEU A 114 -5.71 -24.86 -10.27
CA LEU A 114 -5.34 -24.00 -11.40
C LEU A 114 -4.06 -23.20 -11.15
N GLY A 115 -3.57 -23.15 -9.90
CA GLY A 115 -2.33 -22.46 -9.55
C GLY A 115 -1.10 -22.92 -10.35
N LYS A 116 -1.08 -24.18 -10.81
CA LYS A 116 0.01 -24.72 -11.65
C LYS A 116 0.13 -24.05 -13.02
N TYR A 117 -0.93 -23.38 -13.51
CA TYR A 117 -0.89 -22.70 -14.80
C TYR A 117 -0.28 -21.29 -14.69
N ILE A 118 -0.20 -20.72 -13.49
CA ILE A 118 0.43 -19.40 -13.27
C ILE A 118 1.92 -19.45 -13.63
N THR A 119 2.57 -20.61 -13.48
CA THR A 119 3.98 -20.79 -13.86
C THR A 119 4.23 -20.73 -15.37
N LEU A 120 3.17 -20.74 -16.20
CA LEU A 120 3.28 -20.61 -17.65
C LEU A 120 3.37 -19.15 -18.11
N MET A 121 3.18 -18.17 -17.22
CA MET A 121 3.35 -16.75 -17.57
C MET A 121 4.81 -16.46 -17.95
N PRO A 122 5.08 -15.94 -19.16
CA PRO A 122 6.43 -15.57 -19.55
C PRO A 122 7.00 -14.49 -18.64
N TYR A 123 8.30 -14.57 -18.33
CA TYR A 123 9.01 -13.57 -17.54
C TYR A 123 8.86 -12.15 -18.11
N THR A 124 8.87 -12.00 -19.44
CA THR A 124 8.70 -10.72 -20.13
C THR A 124 7.35 -10.06 -19.82
N VAL A 125 6.28 -10.86 -19.69
CA VAL A 125 4.94 -10.36 -19.34
C VAL A 125 4.90 -9.89 -17.89
N ILE A 126 5.47 -10.69 -16.97
CA ILE A 126 5.51 -10.33 -15.54
C ILE A 126 6.34 -9.04 -15.34
N SER A 127 7.52 -8.97 -15.96
CA SER A 127 8.41 -7.82 -15.90
C SER A 127 7.76 -6.56 -16.49
N GLY A 128 7.13 -6.68 -17.67
CA GLY A 128 6.40 -5.57 -18.31
C GLY A 128 5.22 -5.09 -17.48
N PHE A 129 4.43 -6.00 -16.91
CA PHE A 129 3.30 -5.69 -16.03
C PHE A 129 3.76 -4.97 -14.75
N MET A 130 4.79 -5.49 -14.07
CA MET A 130 5.35 -4.85 -12.87
C MET A 130 5.93 -3.47 -13.16
N SER A 131 6.66 -3.31 -14.27
CA SER A 131 7.20 -2.02 -14.68
C SER A 131 6.10 -1.02 -15.02
N GLY A 132 5.05 -1.45 -15.73
CA GLY A 132 3.89 -0.62 -16.05
C GLY A 132 3.17 -0.14 -14.79
N ILE A 133 2.97 -1.01 -13.80
CA ILE A 133 2.39 -0.62 -12.51
C ILE A 133 3.30 0.36 -11.76
N GLY A 134 4.61 0.17 -11.80
CA GLY A 134 5.56 1.12 -11.24
C GLY A 134 5.42 2.52 -11.84
N VAL A 135 5.31 2.61 -13.17
CA VAL A 135 5.05 3.88 -13.87
C VAL A 135 3.71 4.47 -13.48
N ILE A 136 2.64 3.67 -13.42
CA ILE A 136 1.32 4.13 -12.97
C ILE A 136 1.39 4.72 -11.57
N ILE A 137 2.02 4.03 -10.62
CA ILE A 137 2.18 4.51 -9.24
C ILE A 137 2.94 5.84 -9.24
N LEU A 138 4.06 5.93 -9.96
CA LEU A 138 4.83 7.19 -10.06
C LEU A 138 3.96 8.34 -10.56
N LEU A 139 3.20 8.13 -11.64
CA LEU A 139 2.34 9.16 -12.22
C LEU A 139 1.21 9.59 -11.27
N LEU A 140 0.63 8.67 -10.50
CA LEU A 140 -0.41 8.98 -9.51
C LEU A 140 0.15 9.72 -8.29
N GLN A 141 1.45 9.56 -7.97
CA GLN A 141 2.09 10.24 -6.85
C GLN A 141 2.58 11.65 -7.19
N ILE A 142 2.58 12.09 -8.46
CA ILE A 142 3.04 13.43 -8.81
C ILE A 142 2.16 14.53 -8.18
N GLY A 143 0.84 14.39 -8.22
CA GLY A 143 -0.07 15.35 -7.57
C GLY A 143 0.23 15.49 -6.07
N PRO A 144 0.18 14.39 -5.29
CA PRO A 144 0.56 14.37 -3.88
C PRO A 144 1.95 14.92 -3.58
N PHE A 145 2.94 14.68 -4.46
CA PHE A 145 4.29 15.22 -4.33
C PHE A 145 4.31 16.76 -4.32
N PHE A 146 3.44 17.39 -5.11
CA PHE A 146 3.28 18.85 -5.12
C PHE A 146 2.21 19.37 -4.13
N GLY A 147 1.64 18.50 -3.30
CA GLY A 147 0.59 18.84 -2.31
C GLY A 147 -0.84 18.85 -2.85
N HIS A 148 -1.06 18.40 -4.08
CA HIS A 148 -2.38 18.27 -4.69
C HIS A 148 -3.04 16.93 -4.30
N PRO A 149 -4.37 16.80 -4.41
CA PRO A 149 -5.04 15.53 -4.13
C PRO A 149 -4.55 14.42 -5.07
N SER A 150 -4.50 13.20 -4.57
CA SER A 150 -4.24 12.03 -5.41
C SER A 150 -5.39 11.86 -6.41
N SER A 151 -5.06 11.80 -7.70
CA SER A 151 -5.99 11.29 -8.70
C SER A 151 -6.00 9.77 -8.63
N ALA A 152 -7.16 9.15 -8.84
CA ALA A 152 -7.25 7.71 -9.07
C ALA A 152 -7.20 7.35 -10.58
N ASN A 153 -7.24 8.35 -11.45
CA ASN A 153 -7.12 8.21 -12.89
C ASN A 153 -5.75 8.70 -13.35
N VAL A 154 -4.96 7.78 -13.91
CA VAL A 154 -3.60 8.04 -14.39
C VAL A 154 -3.59 9.10 -15.49
N VAL A 155 -4.55 9.05 -16.42
CA VAL A 155 -4.65 10.01 -17.54
C VAL A 155 -4.88 11.41 -17.01
N GLN A 156 -5.79 11.57 -16.04
CA GLN A 156 -6.03 12.87 -15.41
C GLN A 156 -4.79 13.38 -14.67
N SER A 157 -4.07 12.50 -13.95
CA SER A 157 -2.83 12.88 -13.25
C SER A 157 -1.77 13.43 -14.22
N VAL A 158 -1.69 12.87 -15.43
CA VAL A 158 -0.76 13.35 -16.47
C VAL A 158 -1.23 14.67 -17.07
N LEU A 159 -2.52 14.84 -17.33
CA LEU A 159 -3.07 16.07 -17.88
C LEU A 159 -2.95 17.26 -16.91
N ASP A 160 -3.13 17.01 -15.61
CA ASP A 160 -3.01 18.02 -14.56
C ASP A 160 -1.55 18.31 -14.16
N PHE A 161 -0.57 17.57 -14.72
CA PHE A 161 0.84 17.74 -14.39
C PHE A 161 1.34 19.20 -14.49
N PRO A 162 1.07 19.96 -15.56
CA PRO A 162 1.51 21.35 -15.66
C PRO A 162 0.93 22.23 -14.55
N ARG A 163 -0.31 21.96 -14.12
CA ARG A 163 -0.97 22.68 -13.04
C ARG A 163 -0.32 22.38 -11.69
N PHE A 164 0.08 21.13 -11.45
CA PHE A 164 0.76 20.74 -10.21
C PHE A 164 2.10 21.45 -10.04
N VAL A 165 2.86 21.58 -11.13
CA VAL A 165 4.15 22.26 -11.13
C VAL A 165 3.98 23.78 -11.03
N ALA A 166 2.91 24.34 -11.59
CA ALA A 166 2.66 25.79 -11.56
C ALA A 166 2.21 26.31 -10.18
N ASN A 167 1.55 25.48 -9.36
CA ASN A 167 1.01 25.88 -8.06
C ASN A 167 1.37 24.91 -6.93
N PRO A 168 2.67 24.70 -6.63
CA PRO A 168 3.09 23.72 -5.64
C PRO A 168 2.83 24.20 -4.22
N HIS A 169 2.40 23.30 -3.33
CA HIS A 169 2.36 23.56 -1.91
C HIS A 169 3.73 23.30 -1.27
N PHE A 170 4.49 24.36 -0.98
CA PHE A 170 5.90 24.27 -0.58
C PHE A 170 6.17 23.36 0.61
N ALA A 171 5.30 23.35 1.64
CA ALA A 171 5.50 22.48 2.80
C ALA A 171 5.32 20.99 2.43
N ALA A 172 4.33 20.67 1.59
CA ALA A 172 4.06 19.30 1.16
C ALA A 172 5.20 18.79 0.25
N THR A 173 5.64 19.61 -0.70
CA THR A 173 6.77 19.30 -1.58
C THR A 173 8.07 19.17 -0.79
N GLY A 174 8.30 20.03 0.22
CA GLY A 174 9.44 19.92 1.11
C GLY A 174 9.48 18.58 1.86
N LEU A 175 8.34 18.15 2.42
CA LEU A 175 8.21 16.83 3.07
C LEU A 175 8.37 15.67 2.08
N ALA A 176 7.86 15.81 0.85
CA ALA A 176 8.02 14.79 -0.19
C ALA A 176 9.49 14.64 -0.62
N ILE A 177 10.19 15.74 -0.84
CA ILE A 177 11.64 15.76 -1.11
C ILE A 177 12.40 15.16 0.07
N LEU A 178 12.08 15.58 1.30
CA LEU A 178 12.72 15.03 2.49
C LEU A 178 12.53 13.51 2.60
N THR A 179 11.34 13.02 2.28
CA THR A 179 11.04 11.58 2.24
C THR A 179 11.98 10.87 1.26
N LEU A 180 12.16 11.40 0.04
CA LEU A 180 13.11 10.84 -0.94
C LEU A 180 14.56 10.91 -0.44
N VAL A 181 14.97 12.04 0.16
CA VAL A 181 16.31 12.21 0.73
C VAL A 181 16.58 11.19 1.81
N ILE A 182 15.61 10.92 2.69
CA ILE A 182 15.74 9.87 3.71
C ILE A 182 15.81 8.49 3.06
N MET A 183 14.93 8.20 2.10
CA MET A 183 14.87 6.90 1.45
C MET A 183 16.16 6.52 0.73
N PHE A 184 16.76 7.47 -0.01
CA PHE A 184 17.97 7.23 -0.80
C PHE A 184 19.27 7.59 -0.07
N GLY A 185 19.23 8.51 0.89
CA GLY A 185 20.39 9.02 1.62
C GLY A 185 20.64 8.35 2.98
N SER A 186 19.69 7.60 3.54
CA SER A 186 19.87 6.95 4.84
C SER A 186 21.01 5.90 4.80
N PRO A 187 21.97 5.95 5.74
CA PRO A 187 23.13 5.07 5.72
C PRO A 187 22.74 3.61 5.93
N ARG A 188 23.43 2.70 5.23
CA ARG A 188 23.18 1.25 5.30
C ARG A 188 23.20 0.68 6.72
N ARG A 189 23.97 1.28 7.63
CA ARG A 189 24.03 0.88 9.06
C ARG A 189 22.71 1.12 9.77
N LEU A 190 22.04 2.24 9.49
CA LEU A 190 20.75 2.59 10.07
C LEU A 190 19.62 1.76 9.47
N ASN A 191 19.65 1.56 8.14
CA ASN A 191 18.68 0.73 7.42
C ASN A 191 18.67 -0.74 7.86
N ARG A 192 19.73 -1.20 8.55
CA ARG A 192 19.79 -2.54 9.14
C ARG A 192 18.91 -2.69 10.39
N LEU A 193 18.66 -1.58 11.09
CA LEU A 193 17.88 -1.53 12.33
C LEU A 193 16.46 -1.05 12.05
N ILE A 194 16.32 0.04 11.28
CA ILE A 194 15.05 0.68 10.97
C ILE A 194 14.95 0.82 9.45
N PRO A 195 13.98 0.18 8.78
CA PRO A 195 13.77 0.34 7.35
C PRO A 195 13.62 1.82 6.97
N SER A 196 14.25 2.24 5.88
CA SER A 196 14.20 3.65 5.44
C SER A 196 12.77 4.19 5.20
N PRO A 197 11.77 3.40 4.74
CA PRO A 197 10.40 3.90 4.64
C PRO A 197 9.77 4.22 6.01
N LEU A 198 10.07 3.41 7.04
CA LEU A 198 9.58 3.68 8.40
C LEU A 198 10.28 4.91 8.98
N LEU A 199 11.59 5.04 8.76
CA LEU A 199 12.33 6.20 9.23
C LEU A 199 11.81 7.49 8.59
N ALA A 200 11.56 7.47 7.28
CA ALA A 200 10.96 8.60 6.57
C ALA A 200 9.57 8.94 7.12
N LEU A 201 8.72 7.93 7.35
CA LEU A 201 7.41 8.12 7.97
C LEU A 201 7.53 8.82 9.33
N ILE A 202 8.34 8.30 10.25
CA ILE A 202 8.50 8.86 11.60
C ILE A 202 9.04 10.30 11.55
N VAL A 203 10.12 10.54 10.80
CA VAL A 203 10.78 11.85 10.74
C VAL A 203 9.87 12.90 10.09
N CYS A 204 9.24 12.57 8.96
CA CYS A 204 8.34 13.49 8.27
C CYS A 204 7.07 13.77 9.09
N THR A 205 6.53 12.78 9.81
CA THR A 205 5.40 13.00 10.73
C THR A 205 5.79 13.92 11.87
N LEU A 206 6.96 13.72 12.50
CA LEU A 206 7.43 14.60 13.59
C LEU A 206 7.62 16.03 13.10
N ILE A 207 8.22 16.23 11.94
CA ILE A 207 8.42 17.57 11.35
C ILE A 207 7.06 18.20 11.02
N SER A 208 6.14 17.44 10.43
CA SER A 208 4.78 17.91 10.11
C SER A 208 4.00 18.36 11.36
N VAL A 209 4.12 17.64 12.46
CA VAL A 209 3.41 17.99 13.71
C VAL A 209 4.08 19.17 14.42
N VAL A 210 5.41 19.20 14.50
CA VAL A 210 6.14 20.23 15.29
C VAL A 210 6.22 21.58 14.57
N PHE A 211 6.49 21.58 13.26
CA PHE A 211 6.72 22.82 12.50
C PHE A 211 5.49 23.30 11.73
N PHE A 212 4.55 22.40 11.44
CA PHE A 212 3.38 22.69 10.63
C PHE A 212 2.07 22.39 11.35
N GLY A 213 2.10 22.02 12.63
CA GLY A 213 0.93 21.58 13.40
C GLY A 213 -0.25 22.56 13.40
N ASP A 214 0.02 23.86 13.39
CA ASP A 214 -1.00 24.92 13.38
C ASP A 214 -1.67 25.11 12.00
N LEU A 215 -1.10 24.54 10.93
CA LEU A 215 -1.71 24.61 9.61
C LEU A 215 -2.94 23.69 9.54
N PRO A 216 -4.07 24.19 9.02
CA PRO A 216 -5.25 23.37 8.80
C PRO A 216 -4.98 22.28 7.76
N ASP A 217 -5.69 21.15 7.86
CA ASP A 217 -5.54 20.02 6.94
C ASP A 217 -5.87 20.37 5.48
N SER A 218 -6.53 21.50 5.24
CA SER A 218 -6.76 22.07 3.91
C SER A 218 -5.49 22.54 3.22
N GLU A 219 -4.46 22.94 4.00
CA GLU A 219 -3.17 23.38 3.47
C GLU A 219 -2.17 22.23 3.44
N LEU A 220 -2.05 21.46 4.53
CA LEU A 220 -1.20 20.28 4.59
C LEU A 220 -2.03 19.04 4.91
N ARG A 221 -2.33 18.24 3.88
CA ARG A 221 -3.10 17.00 4.07
C ARG A 221 -2.34 16.02 4.95
N ARG A 222 -2.99 15.63 6.05
CA ARG A 222 -2.53 14.58 6.95
C ARG A 222 -3.39 13.34 6.80
N ILE A 223 -2.83 12.20 7.20
CA ILE A 223 -3.66 11.04 7.54
C ILE A 223 -4.37 11.44 8.84
N GLY A 224 -5.69 11.63 8.76
CA GLY A 224 -6.50 12.05 9.90
C GLY A 224 -6.55 11.01 11.02
N GLU A 225 -7.43 11.22 11.99
CA GLU A 225 -7.58 10.26 13.09
C GLU A 225 -7.88 8.86 12.57
N ILE A 226 -7.11 7.89 13.05
CA ILE A 226 -7.36 6.47 12.81
C ILE A 226 -8.22 6.00 13.98
N PRO A 227 -9.50 5.65 13.75
CA PRO A 227 -10.38 5.16 14.81
C PRO A 227 -9.72 4.05 15.62
N THR A 228 -9.68 4.21 16.94
CA THR A 228 -9.22 3.17 17.86
C THR A 228 -10.42 2.33 18.31
N GLY A 229 -10.63 1.18 17.67
CA GLY A 229 -11.75 0.27 17.97
C GLY A 229 -12.12 -0.64 16.79
N LEU A 230 -13.09 -1.54 17.02
CA LEU A 230 -13.85 -2.24 15.97
C LEU A 230 -15.08 -1.41 15.60
#